data_AF-A0A974BYB3-F1
#
_entry.id   AF-A0A974BYB3-F1
#
_cell.length_a   1.000
_cell.length_b   1.000
_cell.length_c   1.000
_cell.angle_alpha   90.00
_cell.angle_beta   90.00
_cell.angle_gamma   90.00
#
_symmetry.space_group_name_H-M   'P 1'
#
loop_
_entity.id
_entity.type
_entity.pdbx_description
1 polymer ?
#
loop_
_entity_poly.entity_id
_entity_poly.type
_entity_poly.pdbx_seq_one_letter_code
_entity_poly.pdbx_strand_id
1 'polypeptide(L)'
;MCPSPTAPPLCCPLTSRYKSQADRDMPESDMARPLLERDNSVGPWGSCSGGTIGILGTGDFARSLATRLLCSGFKVVVGSRNPKRNVGIFPAEAELMSQEEAVKRVELVFVALYKEHYSTLRSLAGALSRKILIDISNNQEVNTKGESNAEYLASLFPHSTVVKGFNVVSAWALQSGPKDGNKQVLLCSNCPEARSHVAGIARSMGFIPVDMGSLCSAREIENIPLRLLPFWKVPVVLALCLFLFFYLYNFVRSVLHPYLIENKNKFYKIPIDLVNVTLPCVSYVLLSMVYLPGILAAFYQLHRGTKYQRFPDWLDQWMIHRKQIGLVSFFCACLHAIYSLCLPMRRSARYLLINDAVKQVKDGGADAWVEEQVWRMEIYVSFGIMALGVLSLLAITSLPSISNSLNWREFNFIQSQLGLVALLISTLHTLTFGWKRAFDGNFYKFYLPPTFTLTLVVPGAIILARVTLLLPCIHRRLMKIRRGWERRSSFQIMMTNCTEEMAESSSNV
;
A
#
# COMPACT_ATOMS: atom_id res chain seq x y z
N MET A 1 -23.37 30.80 54.33
CA MET A 1 -22.31 31.24 55.26
C MET A 1 -21.20 30.20 55.21
N CYS A 2 -20.02 30.60 54.72
CA CYS A 2 -18.72 29.90 54.85
C CYS A 2 -18.27 29.86 56.33
N PRO A 3 -17.15 29.21 56.76
CA PRO A 3 -15.98 28.81 55.95
C PRO A 3 -15.24 27.49 56.33
N SER A 4 -14.27 27.13 55.48
CA SER A 4 -13.10 26.27 55.70
C SER A 4 -12.03 26.92 56.62
N PRO A 5 -10.97 26.25 57.12
CA PRO A 5 -9.69 26.18 56.35
C PRO A 5 -8.65 25.05 56.68
N THR A 6 -7.75 24.81 55.68
CA THR A 6 -6.27 24.56 55.71
C THR A 6 -5.57 23.30 56.29
N ALA A 7 -4.66 22.76 55.45
CA ALA A 7 -3.60 21.74 55.68
C ALA A 7 -2.30 22.34 56.31
N PRO A 8 -1.24 21.59 56.71
CA PRO A 8 -0.30 20.84 55.82
C PRO A 8 0.37 19.55 56.42
N PRO A 9 1.24 18.81 55.67
CA PRO A 9 2.00 17.63 56.15
C PRO A 9 3.53 17.85 56.29
N LEU A 10 4.21 17.03 57.11
CA LEU A 10 5.67 17.01 57.31
C LEU A 10 6.24 15.58 57.48
N CYS A 11 7.14 15.22 56.55
CA CYS A 11 8.39 14.44 56.62
C CYS A 11 8.58 13.11 57.42
N CYS A 12 8.99 12.07 56.65
CA CYS A 12 10.16 11.17 56.81
C CYS A 12 10.22 10.15 57.99
N PRO A 13 11.21 9.21 58.00
CA PRO A 13 11.62 8.21 56.99
C PRO A 13 11.80 6.81 57.65
N LEU A 14 12.07 5.72 56.90
CA LEU A 14 12.78 4.56 57.45
C LEU A 14 13.48 3.74 56.35
N THR A 15 14.78 3.56 56.57
CA THR A 15 15.77 2.83 55.78
C THR A 15 15.95 1.40 56.32
N SER A 16 16.27 0.43 55.45
CA SER A 16 17.08 -0.77 55.77
C SER A 16 17.31 -1.57 54.47
N ARG A 17 18.47 -1.41 53.81
CA ARG A 17 19.68 -2.28 53.88
C ARG A 17 19.48 -3.70 53.32
N TYR A 18 20.09 -3.94 52.17
CA TYR A 18 21.12 -4.98 52.02
C TYR A 18 22.18 -4.48 51.03
N LYS A 19 23.39 -4.25 51.53
CA LYS A 19 24.62 -4.04 50.74
C LYS A 19 25.26 -5.40 50.48
N SER A 20 25.74 -5.60 49.25
CA SER A 20 26.84 -6.50 48.93
C SER A 20 27.80 -5.72 48.04
N GLN A 21 29.07 -5.86 48.38
CA GLN A 21 30.16 -4.94 48.13
C GLN A 21 31.05 -5.48 47.01
N ALA A 22 31.39 -4.65 46.04
CA ALA A 22 32.55 -4.81 45.17
C ALA A 22 32.94 -3.44 44.60
N ASP A 23 33.77 -2.73 45.37
CA ASP A 23 34.56 -1.60 44.90
C ASP A 23 35.57 -2.08 43.86
N ARG A 24 35.58 -1.42 42.69
CA ARG A 24 36.80 -1.08 41.96
C ARG A 24 36.64 0.32 41.39
N ASP A 25 37.60 1.17 41.73
CA ASP A 25 37.78 2.53 41.25
C ASP A 25 37.62 2.64 39.72
N MET A 26 36.80 3.59 39.27
CA MET A 26 36.86 4.15 37.92
C MET A 26 36.91 5.68 38.02
N PRO A 27 37.86 6.35 37.33
CA PRO A 27 38.02 7.80 37.41
C PRO A 27 36.88 8.54 36.68
N GLU A 28 36.40 9.60 37.30
CA GLU A 28 35.23 10.42 36.95
C GLU A 28 35.45 11.34 35.73
N SER A 29 36.37 11.01 34.82
CA SER A 29 36.73 11.87 33.67
C SER A 29 36.31 11.35 32.29
N ASP A 30 35.62 10.22 32.20
CA ASP A 30 35.22 9.62 30.91
C ASP A 30 33.75 9.91 30.48
N MET A 31 33.02 10.75 31.21
CA MET A 31 31.62 11.10 30.89
C MET A 31 31.45 12.41 30.10
N ALA A 32 32.50 12.91 29.44
CA ALA A 32 32.47 14.17 28.70
C ALA A 32 32.92 14.07 27.23
N ARG A 33 32.70 12.93 26.57
CA ARG A 33 32.91 12.81 25.11
C ARG A 33 31.68 12.22 24.42
N PRO A 34 31.04 12.94 23.49
CA PRO A 34 30.02 12.34 22.63
C PRO A 34 30.67 11.24 21.78
N LEU A 35 30.15 10.02 21.88
CA LEU A 35 30.49 8.93 20.98
C LEU A 35 29.94 9.27 19.59
N LEU A 36 30.82 9.30 18.58
CA LEU A 36 30.64 9.67 17.17
C LEU A 36 31.02 11.13 16.83
N GLU A 37 32.32 11.41 16.85
CA GLU A 37 32.89 12.38 15.89
C GLU A 37 32.71 11.79 14.49
N ARG A 38 31.75 12.37 13.76
CA ARG A 38 31.53 12.09 12.35
C ARG A 38 32.71 12.66 11.59
N ASP A 39 33.59 11.78 11.12
CA ASP A 39 34.69 12.13 10.21
C ASP A 39 34.11 12.68 8.91
N ASN A 40 33.92 14.01 8.88
CA ASN A 40 33.58 14.77 7.69
C ASN A 40 34.85 14.88 6.85
N SER A 41 35.20 13.81 6.14
CA SER A 41 36.03 13.93 4.93
C SER A 41 35.20 14.66 3.87
N VAL A 42 35.29 15.99 3.95
CA VAL A 42 34.67 16.94 3.02
C VAL A 42 35.28 16.70 1.63
N GLY A 43 34.48 16.11 0.73
CA GLY A 43 34.73 16.24 -0.71
C GLY A 43 34.69 17.73 -1.12
N PRO A 44 35.07 18.11 -2.35
CA PRO A 44 35.38 19.51 -2.71
C PRO A 44 34.19 20.51 -2.64
N TRP A 45 33.04 20.10 -2.12
CA TRP A 45 31.82 20.88 -1.98
C TRP A 45 31.43 20.91 -0.49
N GLY A 46 31.65 22.06 0.15
CA GLY A 46 31.50 22.26 1.60
C GLY A 46 30.05 22.19 2.15
N SER A 47 29.93 22.47 3.45
CA SER A 47 28.68 22.44 4.24
C SER A 47 27.48 23.08 3.52
N CYS A 48 26.34 22.37 3.48
CA CYS A 48 25.08 22.77 2.83
C CYS A 48 24.34 23.96 3.47
N SER A 49 24.97 24.72 4.38
CA SER A 49 24.39 25.91 5.00
C SER A 49 25.05 27.17 4.42
N GLY A 50 24.37 27.86 3.48
CA GLY A 50 24.78 29.18 2.98
C GLY A 50 25.02 29.31 1.47
N GLY A 51 24.79 28.25 0.69
CA GLY A 51 24.94 28.29 -0.77
C GLY A 51 23.91 29.20 -1.47
N THR A 52 24.31 29.82 -2.59
CA THR A 52 23.40 30.57 -3.46
C THR A 52 22.81 29.63 -4.50
N ILE A 53 21.48 29.56 -4.57
CA ILE A 53 20.75 28.66 -5.46
C ILE A 53 20.07 29.46 -6.56
N GLY A 54 20.25 29.02 -7.80
CA GLY A 54 19.61 29.61 -8.97
C GLY A 54 18.26 28.99 -9.27
N ILE A 55 17.30 29.79 -9.75
CA ILE A 55 16.03 29.33 -10.31
C ILE A 55 15.85 29.98 -11.68
N LEU A 56 15.66 29.18 -12.73
CA LEU A 56 15.29 29.66 -14.05
C LEU A 56 13.78 29.53 -14.24
N GLY A 57 13.11 30.67 -14.41
CA GLY A 57 11.65 30.75 -14.54
C GLY A 57 11.00 31.56 -13.41
N THR A 58 9.84 32.12 -13.72
CA THR A 58 9.11 33.04 -12.81
C THR A 58 7.64 32.67 -12.63
N GLY A 59 7.31 31.39 -12.83
CA GLY A 59 5.96 30.87 -12.62
C GLY A 59 5.66 30.55 -11.14
N ASP A 60 4.48 30.01 -10.88
CA ASP A 60 4.02 29.70 -9.52
C ASP A 60 4.96 28.77 -8.76
N PHE A 61 5.43 27.71 -9.41
CA PHE A 61 6.36 26.77 -8.78
C PHE A 61 7.69 27.44 -8.42
N ALA A 62 8.24 28.27 -9.33
CA ALA A 62 9.49 28.98 -9.11
C ALA A 62 9.39 29.91 -7.89
N ARG A 63 8.27 30.64 -7.77
CA ARG A 63 7.96 31.49 -6.62
C ARG A 63 7.88 30.69 -5.33
N SER A 64 7.09 29.62 -5.30
CA SER A 64 6.96 28.77 -4.12
C SER A 64 8.28 28.16 -3.68
N LEU A 65 9.09 27.72 -4.65
CA LEU A 65 10.42 27.18 -4.42
C LEU A 65 11.36 28.25 -3.84
N ALA A 66 11.37 29.46 -4.40
CA ALA A 66 12.14 30.58 -3.87
C ALA A 66 11.77 30.89 -2.41
N THR A 67 10.48 30.99 -2.11
CA THR A 67 9.99 31.18 -0.73
C THR A 67 10.51 30.08 0.19
N ARG A 68 10.39 28.80 -0.21
CA ARG A 68 10.83 27.69 0.65
C ARG A 68 12.34 27.67 0.88
N LEU A 69 13.12 27.95 -0.15
CA LEU A 69 14.58 28.01 -0.07
C LEU A 69 15.05 29.15 0.85
N LEU A 70 14.45 30.34 0.72
CA LEU A 70 14.72 31.46 1.61
C LEU A 70 14.37 31.14 3.07
N CYS A 71 13.19 30.55 3.33
CA CYS A 71 12.80 30.11 4.67
C CYS A 71 13.72 29.02 5.25
N SER A 72 14.49 28.33 4.40
CA SER A 72 15.45 27.29 4.79
C SER A 72 16.89 27.83 4.90
N GLY A 73 17.10 29.14 4.77
CA GLY A 73 18.39 29.82 4.96
C GLY A 73 19.28 29.89 3.72
N PHE A 74 18.77 29.59 2.53
CA PHE A 74 19.53 29.73 1.28
C PHE A 74 19.38 31.13 0.69
N LYS A 75 20.41 31.60 -0.03
CA LYS A 75 20.30 32.77 -0.90
C LYS A 75 19.72 32.33 -2.24
N VAL A 76 18.74 33.06 -2.76
CA VAL A 76 18.04 32.67 -4.00
C VAL A 76 18.23 33.73 -5.07
N VAL A 77 18.69 33.30 -6.24
CA VAL A 77 18.81 34.13 -7.44
C VAL A 77 17.84 33.59 -8.50
N VAL A 78 16.98 34.45 -9.02
CA VAL A 78 15.95 34.09 -10.00
C VAL A 78 16.26 34.70 -11.36
N GLY A 79 16.48 33.85 -12.36
CA GLY A 79 16.67 34.24 -13.75
C GLY A 79 15.33 34.38 -14.47
N SER A 80 15.01 35.61 -14.89
CA SER A 80 13.79 35.96 -15.60
C SER A 80 14.10 36.52 -16.99
N ARG A 81 13.23 36.25 -17.97
CA ARG A 81 13.25 36.94 -19.27
C ARG A 81 12.94 38.44 -19.16
N ASN A 82 12.17 38.81 -18.13
CA ASN A 82 11.84 40.20 -17.82
C ASN A 82 11.87 40.38 -16.29
N PRO A 83 13.04 40.69 -15.70
CA PRO A 83 13.19 40.79 -14.25
C PRO A 83 12.36 41.94 -13.66
N LYS A 84 12.32 43.10 -14.34
CA LYS A 84 11.60 44.31 -13.89
C LYS A 84 10.11 44.07 -13.65
N ARG A 85 9.47 43.24 -14.48
CA ARG A 85 8.03 42.93 -14.37
C ARG A 85 7.69 42.06 -13.16
N ASN A 86 8.63 41.24 -12.69
CA ASN A 86 8.33 40.15 -11.75
C ASN A 86 8.77 40.45 -10.30
N VAL A 87 9.35 41.63 -10.05
CA VAL A 87 9.86 42.04 -8.73
C VAL A 87 8.79 41.95 -7.64
N GLY A 88 7.55 42.39 -7.92
CA GLY A 88 6.47 42.41 -6.93
C GLY A 88 5.83 41.05 -6.62
N ILE A 89 6.24 39.97 -7.29
CA ILE A 89 5.61 38.65 -7.19
C ILE A 89 6.46 37.69 -6.35
N PHE A 90 7.78 37.93 -6.29
CA PHE A 90 8.73 37.12 -5.52
C PHE A 90 8.98 37.75 -4.13
N PRO A 91 9.47 36.96 -3.15
CA PRO A 91 9.92 37.49 -1.87
C PRO A 91 11.01 38.56 -2.07
N ALA A 92 11.02 39.58 -1.22
CA ALA A 92 11.94 40.72 -1.35
C ALA A 92 13.41 40.31 -1.24
N GLU A 93 13.69 39.21 -0.55
CA GLU A 93 15.02 38.64 -0.34
C GLU A 93 15.54 37.84 -1.55
N ALA A 94 14.69 37.54 -2.55
CA ALA A 94 15.11 36.88 -3.78
C ALA A 94 15.64 37.89 -4.80
N GLU A 95 16.87 37.68 -5.29
CA GLU A 95 17.46 38.55 -6.32
C GLU A 95 16.94 38.19 -7.71
N LEU A 96 16.12 39.05 -8.32
CA LEU A 96 15.65 38.88 -9.69
C LEU A 96 16.58 39.57 -10.69
N MET A 97 17.07 38.82 -11.68
CA MET A 97 17.97 39.34 -12.71
C MET A 97 17.74 38.66 -14.07
N SER A 98 18.54 39.02 -15.08
CA SER A 98 18.51 38.34 -16.39
C SER A 98 18.91 36.86 -16.25
N GLN A 99 18.49 36.03 -17.20
CA GLN A 99 18.80 34.59 -17.14
C GLN A 99 20.32 34.35 -17.19
N GLU A 100 21.04 35.12 -18.00
CA GLU A 100 22.49 35.08 -18.17
C GLU A 100 23.25 35.45 -16.90
N GLU A 101 22.81 36.49 -16.19
CA GLU A 101 23.44 36.92 -14.94
C GLU A 101 23.17 35.91 -13.81
N ALA A 102 21.95 35.39 -13.73
CA ALA A 102 21.54 34.45 -12.70
C ALA A 102 22.39 33.17 -12.71
N VAL A 103 22.57 32.57 -13.90
CA VAL A 103 23.32 31.31 -14.04
C VAL A 103 24.82 31.48 -13.76
N LYS A 104 25.39 32.68 -13.97
CA LYS A 104 26.81 32.95 -13.68
C LYS A 104 27.11 32.98 -12.18
N ARG A 105 26.14 33.38 -11.35
CA ARG A 105 26.32 33.54 -9.89
C ARG A 105 26.16 32.26 -9.08
N VAL A 106 25.66 31.19 -9.68
CA VAL A 106 25.24 29.98 -8.95
C VAL A 106 25.82 28.71 -9.54
N GLU A 107 26.06 27.69 -8.73
CA GLU A 107 26.56 26.37 -9.19
C GLU A 107 25.43 25.37 -9.43
N LEU A 108 24.27 25.61 -8.82
CA LEU A 108 23.10 24.76 -8.86
C LEU A 108 21.88 25.57 -9.28
N VAL A 109 21.18 25.07 -10.30
CA VAL A 109 20.08 25.77 -10.95
C VAL A 109 18.85 24.87 -11.02
N PHE A 110 17.75 25.30 -10.44
CA PHE A 110 16.43 24.71 -10.68
C PHE A 110 15.86 25.19 -12.01
N VAL A 111 15.52 24.25 -12.89
CA VAL A 111 14.92 24.56 -14.19
C VAL A 111 13.39 24.52 -14.04
N ALA A 112 12.81 25.65 -13.64
CA ALA A 112 11.38 25.81 -13.39
C ALA A 112 10.61 26.26 -14.64
N LEU A 113 10.80 25.53 -15.74
CA LEU A 113 10.18 25.77 -17.04
C LEU A 113 9.48 24.49 -17.54
N TYR A 114 8.52 24.65 -18.45
CA TYR A 114 7.97 23.51 -19.20
C TYR A 114 8.96 23.02 -20.25
N LYS A 115 8.91 21.71 -20.56
CA LYS A 115 9.79 21.02 -21.52
C LYS A 115 9.94 21.76 -22.86
N GLU A 116 8.82 22.24 -23.38
CA GLU A 116 8.71 23.01 -24.64
C GLU A 116 9.59 24.27 -24.68
N HIS A 117 9.98 24.79 -23.51
CA HIS A 117 10.83 25.97 -23.38
C HIS A 117 12.31 25.65 -23.09
N TYR A 118 12.71 24.38 -23.03
CA TYR A 118 14.12 24.04 -22.73
C TYR A 118 15.08 24.49 -23.83
N SER A 119 14.63 24.46 -25.08
CA SER A 119 15.43 24.90 -26.24
C SER A 119 15.80 26.39 -26.16
N THR A 120 15.01 27.22 -25.50
CA THR A 120 15.30 28.66 -25.34
C THR A 120 16.50 28.90 -24.43
N LEU A 121 16.88 27.93 -23.59
CA LEU A 121 18.04 28.02 -22.71
C LEU A 121 19.36 27.68 -23.42
N ARG A 122 19.35 27.26 -24.69
CA ARG A 122 20.57 26.90 -25.43
C ARG A 122 21.59 28.04 -25.50
N SER A 123 21.14 29.29 -25.55
CA SER A 123 22.03 30.46 -25.51
C SER A 123 22.87 30.53 -24.23
N LEU A 124 22.38 29.92 -23.13
CA LEU A 124 23.04 29.86 -21.83
C LEU A 124 23.96 28.65 -21.67
N ALA A 125 24.09 27.78 -22.68
CA ALA A 125 24.85 26.53 -22.57
C ALA A 125 26.29 26.72 -22.08
N GLY A 126 26.97 27.77 -22.56
CA GLY A 126 28.32 28.11 -22.10
C GLY A 126 28.36 28.45 -20.61
N ALA A 127 27.38 29.25 -20.15
CA ALA A 127 27.30 29.65 -18.75
C ALA A 127 26.79 28.53 -17.82
N LEU A 128 26.03 27.56 -18.34
CA LEU A 128 25.53 26.39 -17.60
C LEU A 128 26.52 25.22 -17.55
N SER A 129 27.64 25.29 -18.27
CA SER A 129 28.67 24.26 -18.29
C SER A 129 29.20 23.97 -16.88
N ARG A 130 29.36 22.67 -16.56
CA ARG A 130 29.81 22.13 -15.26
C ARG A 130 28.92 22.44 -14.06
N LYS A 131 27.69 22.89 -14.28
CA LYS A 131 26.70 23.15 -13.22
C LYS A 131 25.74 21.99 -13.03
N ILE A 132 25.07 21.98 -11.87
CA ILE A 132 24.00 21.02 -11.57
C ILE A 132 22.67 21.64 -12.01
N LEU A 133 21.97 20.98 -12.92
CA LEU A 133 20.64 21.35 -13.38
C LEU A 133 19.60 20.44 -12.75
N ILE A 134 18.64 21.00 -12.03
CA ILE A 134 17.56 20.23 -11.42
C ILE A 134 16.32 20.35 -12.28
N ASP A 135 15.97 19.24 -12.94
CA ASP A 135 14.73 19.10 -13.70
C ASP A 135 13.57 18.82 -12.74
N ILE A 136 12.61 19.75 -12.70
CA ILE A 136 11.42 19.68 -11.86
C ILE A 136 10.12 19.51 -12.66
N SER A 137 10.24 19.25 -13.96
CA SER A 137 9.10 19.26 -14.88
C SER A 137 8.18 18.05 -14.71
N ASN A 138 6.92 18.20 -15.10
CA ASN A 138 5.98 17.09 -15.30
C ASN A 138 5.43 17.14 -16.72
N ASN A 139 5.10 15.97 -17.27
CA ASN A 139 4.39 15.88 -18.55
C ASN A 139 2.89 16.13 -18.35
N GLN A 140 2.17 16.49 -19.41
CA GLN A 140 0.70 16.53 -19.37
C GLN A 140 0.09 15.13 -19.45
N GLU A 141 0.78 14.22 -20.14
CA GLU A 141 0.35 12.84 -20.37
C GLU A 141 1.42 11.82 -19.97
N VAL A 142 1.00 10.58 -19.74
CA VAL A 142 1.90 9.49 -19.35
C VAL A 142 2.84 9.14 -20.51
N ASN A 143 4.14 9.31 -20.29
CA ASN A 143 5.15 8.97 -21.27
C ASN A 143 5.47 7.47 -21.21
N THR A 144 5.11 6.72 -22.27
CA THR A 144 5.30 5.27 -22.35
C THR A 144 6.49 4.83 -23.20
N LYS A 145 6.91 5.61 -24.21
CA LYS A 145 7.88 5.18 -25.22
C LYS A 145 8.91 6.25 -25.65
N GLY A 146 8.98 7.39 -24.97
CA GLY A 146 9.97 8.44 -25.24
C GLY A 146 11.07 8.53 -24.18
N GLU A 147 12.05 9.39 -24.47
CA GLU A 147 12.95 9.95 -23.45
C GLU A 147 12.17 10.79 -22.44
N SER A 148 12.65 10.81 -21.19
CA SER A 148 12.16 11.70 -20.14
C SER A 148 12.56 13.16 -20.39
N ASN A 149 11.94 14.10 -19.69
CA ASN A 149 12.32 15.50 -19.80
C ASN A 149 13.71 15.77 -19.24
N ALA A 150 14.09 15.04 -18.19
CA ALA A 150 15.44 15.14 -17.64
C ALA A 150 16.50 14.57 -18.60
N GLU A 151 16.23 13.48 -19.32
CA GLU A 151 17.12 12.97 -20.38
C GLU A 151 17.22 13.96 -21.55
N TYR A 152 16.08 14.53 -21.97
CA TYR A 152 16.07 15.57 -23.00
C TYR A 152 16.89 16.80 -22.56
N LEU A 153 16.73 17.26 -21.32
CA LEU A 153 17.53 18.35 -20.76
C LEU A 153 19.03 18.02 -20.75
N ALA A 154 19.39 16.78 -20.39
CA ALA A 154 20.77 16.32 -20.42
C ALA A 154 21.35 16.31 -21.85
N SER A 155 20.54 15.94 -22.86
CA SER A 155 20.94 15.99 -24.27
C SER A 155 21.22 17.42 -24.75
N LEU A 156 20.50 18.43 -24.21
CA LEU A 156 20.69 19.84 -24.54
C LEU A 156 21.92 20.44 -23.87
N PHE A 157 22.30 19.94 -22.68
CA PHE A 157 23.41 20.45 -21.87
C PHE A 157 24.36 19.31 -21.47
N PRO A 158 25.12 18.73 -22.42
CA PRO A 158 25.94 17.54 -22.16
C PRO A 158 27.13 17.80 -21.21
N HIS A 159 27.51 19.07 -21.02
CA HIS A 159 28.56 19.48 -20.08
C HIS A 159 28.02 19.84 -18.69
N SER A 160 26.71 19.71 -18.47
CA SER A 160 26.06 19.95 -17.18
C SER A 160 25.59 18.63 -16.58
N THR A 161 25.44 18.59 -15.26
CA THR A 161 24.94 17.41 -14.55
C THR A 161 23.46 17.56 -14.27
N VAL A 162 22.61 16.72 -14.85
CA VAL A 162 21.16 16.77 -14.63
C VAL A 162 20.75 15.89 -13.44
N VAL A 163 19.90 16.43 -12.58
CA VAL A 163 19.23 15.72 -11.50
C VAL A 163 17.71 15.87 -11.68
N LYS A 164 16.97 14.77 -11.70
CA LYS A 164 15.50 14.82 -11.61
C LYS A 164 15.10 14.93 -10.14
N GLY A 165 14.20 15.86 -9.81
CA GLY A 165 13.67 15.98 -8.45
C GLY A 165 12.47 16.90 -8.34
N PHE A 166 11.83 16.93 -7.16
CA PHE A 166 10.76 17.88 -6.77
C PHE A 166 9.47 17.88 -7.59
N ASN A 167 9.39 17.13 -8.68
CA ASN A 167 8.21 17.06 -9.56
C ASN A 167 6.98 16.43 -8.87
N VAL A 168 7.18 15.63 -7.81
CA VAL A 168 6.11 15.04 -6.97
C VAL A 168 5.61 15.96 -5.85
N VAL A 169 6.26 17.11 -5.65
CA VAL A 169 5.88 18.11 -4.64
C VAL A 169 5.04 19.18 -5.31
N SER A 170 3.93 19.60 -4.71
CA SER A 170 3.11 20.69 -5.26
C SER A 170 3.67 22.07 -4.88
N ALA A 171 3.40 23.08 -5.70
CA ALA A 171 3.76 24.47 -5.40
C ALA A 171 3.16 24.95 -4.07
N TRP A 172 1.97 24.46 -3.70
CA TRP A 172 1.33 24.77 -2.42
C TRP A 172 2.09 24.13 -1.24
N ALA A 173 2.53 22.87 -1.36
CA ALA A 173 3.29 22.20 -0.31
C ALA A 173 4.67 22.85 -0.04
N LEU A 174 5.27 23.48 -1.06
CA LEU A 174 6.47 24.30 -0.89
C LEU A 174 6.18 25.57 -0.07
N GLN A 175 5.02 26.21 -0.27
CA GLN A 175 4.64 27.44 0.46
C GLN A 175 4.23 27.16 1.91
N SER A 176 3.34 26.19 2.14
CA SER A 176 2.82 25.87 3.48
C SER A 176 3.81 25.06 4.33
N GLY A 177 4.85 24.52 3.69
CA GLY A 177 5.83 23.61 4.25
C GLY A 177 5.34 22.15 4.25
N PRO A 178 6.26 21.17 4.39
CA PRO A 178 5.94 19.75 4.40
C PRO A 178 5.26 19.35 5.73
N LYS A 179 4.02 19.78 5.94
CA LYS A 179 3.20 19.45 7.11
C LYS A 179 2.42 18.14 6.91
N ASP A 180 2.03 17.83 5.67
CA ASP A 180 1.19 16.67 5.32
C ASP A 180 1.99 15.45 4.79
N GLY A 181 1.27 14.34 4.53
CA GLY A 181 1.81 13.00 4.29
C GLY A 181 2.70 12.78 3.05
N ASN A 182 2.87 13.75 2.16
CA ASN A 182 3.75 13.62 0.99
C ASN A 182 5.03 14.45 1.13
N LYS A 183 5.93 14.01 2.01
CA LYS A 183 7.24 14.65 2.26
C LYS A 183 8.35 14.12 1.37
N GLN A 184 8.07 13.11 0.55
CA GLN A 184 9.09 12.43 -0.23
C GLN A 184 9.44 13.23 -1.48
N VAL A 185 10.75 13.39 -1.72
CA VAL A 185 11.28 13.94 -2.96
C VAL A 185 12.06 12.82 -3.64
N LEU A 186 11.53 12.32 -4.75
CA LEU A 186 12.20 11.27 -5.53
C LEU A 186 13.32 11.90 -6.35
N LEU A 187 14.54 11.38 -6.21
CA LEU A 187 15.74 11.92 -6.85
C LEU A 187 16.42 10.86 -7.71
N CYS A 188 16.83 11.23 -8.93
CA CYS A 188 17.71 10.39 -9.74
C CYS A 188 18.70 11.22 -10.57
N SER A 189 19.88 10.66 -10.81
CA SER A 189 20.96 11.27 -11.61
C SER A 189 22.05 10.25 -11.91
N ASN A 190 22.82 10.48 -12.96
CA ASN A 190 24.02 9.69 -13.27
C ASN A 190 25.25 10.09 -12.43
N CYS A 191 25.19 11.21 -11.71
CA CYS A 191 26.26 11.68 -10.82
C CYS A 191 25.82 11.57 -9.35
N PRO A 192 26.40 10.64 -8.57
CA PRO A 192 26.07 10.46 -7.16
C PRO A 192 26.32 11.71 -6.31
N GLU A 193 27.36 12.47 -6.60
CA GLU A 193 27.74 13.68 -5.87
C GLU A 193 26.66 14.77 -6.02
N ALA A 194 26.21 15.02 -7.26
CA ALA A 194 25.14 15.97 -7.53
C ALA A 194 23.82 15.53 -6.88
N ARG A 195 23.49 14.23 -6.94
CA ARG A 195 22.30 13.68 -6.29
C ARG A 195 22.35 13.84 -4.78
N SER A 196 23.50 13.62 -4.15
CA SER A 196 23.71 13.80 -2.71
C SER A 196 23.57 15.26 -2.29
N HIS A 197 24.12 16.19 -3.09
CA HIS A 197 23.99 17.63 -2.85
C HIS A 197 22.51 18.08 -2.91
N VAL A 198 21.77 17.67 -3.95
CA VAL A 198 20.33 17.96 -4.07
C VAL A 198 19.52 17.30 -2.94
N ALA A 199 19.90 16.10 -2.49
CA ALA A 199 19.29 15.47 -1.33
C ALA A 199 19.52 16.27 -0.04
N GLY A 200 20.71 16.88 0.13
CA GLY A 200 21.00 17.81 1.22
C GLY A 200 20.05 19.01 1.23
N ILE A 201 19.86 19.65 0.06
CA ILE A 201 18.94 20.78 -0.11
C ILE A 201 17.49 20.37 0.21
N ALA A 202 17.06 19.20 -0.24
CA ALA A 202 15.73 18.68 0.08
C ALA A 202 15.53 18.50 1.60
N ARG A 203 16.53 17.97 2.31
CA ARG A 203 16.50 17.83 3.78
C ARG A 203 16.46 19.17 4.50
N SER A 204 17.25 20.15 4.06
CA SER A 204 17.22 21.51 4.62
C SER A 204 15.85 22.17 4.45
N MET A 205 15.18 21.88 3.33
CA MET A 205 13.79 22.28 3.09
C MET A 205 12.76 21.41 3.84
N GLY A 206 13.16 20.50 4.72
CA GLY A 206 12.27 19.65 5.53
C GLY A 206 11.63 18.47 4.78
N PHE A 207 12.10 18.16 3.58
CA PHE A 207 11.65 16.99 2.81
C PHE A 207 12.52 15.76 3.09
N ILE A 208 12.02 14.59 2.70
CA ILE A 208 12.70 13.30 2.81
C ILE A 208 13.13 12.89 1.40
N PRO A 209 14.41 13.04 1.02
CA PRO A 209 14.88 12.59 -0.28
C PRO A 209 14.86 11.06 -0.37
N VAL A 210 14.40 10.53 -1.50
CA VAL A 210 14.41 9.10 -1.82
C VAL A 210 15.24 8.92 -3.09
N ASP A 211 16.31 8.13 -3.00
CA ASP A 211 17.19 7.85 -4.12
C ASP A 211 16.57 6.78 -5.03
N MET A 212 16.32 7.14 -6.29
CA MET A 212 15.77 6.29 -7.34
C MET A 212 16.83 5.85 -8.37
N GLY A 213 18.11 6.10 -8.11
CA GLY A 213 19.24 5.62 -8.92
C GLY A 213 19.62 6.54 -10.08
N SER A 214 19.87 5.94 -11.25
CA SER A 214 20.37 6.64 -12.45
C SER A 214 19.29 7.48 -13.13
N LEU A 215 19.70 8.34 -14.06
CA LEU A 215 18.78 9.23 -14.79
C LEU A 215 17.73 8.45 -15.61
N CYS A 216 17.97 7.17 -15.93
CA CYS A 216 16.99 6.30 -16.60
C CYS A 216 15.68 6.14 -15.81
N SER A 217 15.72 6.33 -14.49
CA SER A 217 14.53 6.29 -13.61
C SER A 217 13.65 7.55 -13.75
N ALA A 218 14.13 8.62 -14.39
CA ALA A 218 13.41 9.90 -14.49
C ALA A 218 12.05 9.75 -15.17
N ARG A 219 11.93 8.88 -16.19
CA ARG A 219 10.64 8.60 -16.86
C ARG A 219 9.60 8.02 -15.91
N GLU A 220 10.01 7.14 -15.00
CA GLU A 220 9.09 6.59 -14.00
C GLU A 220 8.67 7.68 -13.01
N ILE A 221 9.62 8.48 -12.53
CA ILE A 221 9.38 9.60 -11.62
C ILE A 221 8.43 10.64 -12.22
N GLU A 222 8.56 10.98 -13.51
CA GLU A 222 7.67 11.90 -14.23
C GLU A 222 6.24 11.38 -14.35
N ASN A 223 6.07 10.06 -14.44
CA ASN A 223 4.77 9.43 -14.58
C ASN A 223 4.03 9.27 -13.25
N ILE A 224 4.71 9.38 -12.11
CA ILE A 224 4.10 9.17 -10.79
C ILE A 224 2.97 10.17 -10.51
N PRO A 225 3.14 11.51 -10.66
CA PRO A 225 2.06 12.47 -10.41
C PRO A 225 0.84 12.31 -11.32
N LEU A 226 1.03 11.71 -12.51
CA LEU A 226 -0.02 11.56 -13.52
C LEU A 226 -0.91 10.33 -13.31
N ARG A 227 -0.48 9.40 -12.45
CA ARG A 227 -1.22 8.16 -12.20
C ARG A 227 -2.08 8.28 -10.95
N LEU A 228 -3.40 8.30 -11.12
CA LEU A 228 -4.33 8.17 -10.01
C LEU A 228 -4.52 6.70 -9.64
N LEU A 229 -4.04 6.32 -8.44
CA LEU A 229 -4.24 5.01 -7.78
C LEU A 229 -4.08 3.80 -8.73
N PRO A 230 -2.94 3.65 -9.44
CA PRO A 230 -2.79 2.65 -10.51
C PRO A 230 -3.04 1.22 -10.04
N PHE A 231 -2.59 0.88 -8.82
CA PHE A 231 -2.74 -0.47 -8.26
C PHE A 231 -4.16 -0.77 -7.71
N TRP A 232 -5.03 0.23 -7.62
CA TRP A 232 -6.39 0.08 -7.07
C TRP A 232 -7.47 -0.09 -8.14
N LYS A 233 -7.20 0.30 -9.39
CA LYS A 233 -8.19 0.23 -10.48
C LYS A 233 -8.79 -1.18 -10.63
N VAL A 234 -7.93 -2.20 -10.75
CA VAL A 234 -8.38 -3.59 -10.92
C VAL A 234 -9.16 -4.10 -9.69
N PRO A 235 -8.65 -4.00 -8.45
CA PRO A 235 -9.40 -4.40 -7.25
C PRO A 235 -10.76 -3.71 -7.09
N VAL A 236 -10.84 -2.40 -7.36
CA VAL A 236 -12.08 -1.64 -7.20
C VAL A 236 -13.10 -2.05 -8.26
N VAL A 237 -12.70 -2.16 -9.53
CA VAL A 237 -13.60 -2.62 -10.60
C VAL A 237 -14.07 -4.05 -10.31
N LEU A 238 -13.18 -4.95 -9.89
CA LEU A 238 -13.54 -6.31 -9.49
C LEU A 238 -14.59 -6.31 -8.37
N ALA A 239 -14.38 -5.51 -7.31
CA ALA A 239 -15.31 -5.41 -6.19
C ALA A 239 -16.67 -4.84 -6.61
N LEU A 240 -16.70 -3.81 -7.47
CA LEU A 240 -17.94 -3.24 -8.01
C LEU A 240 -18.71 -4.23 -8.87
N CYS A 241 -18.03 -4.96 -9.76
CA CYS A 241 -18.64 -6.01 -10.57
C CYS A 241 -19.23 -7.13 -9.70
N LEU A 242 -18.49 -7.60 -8.70
CA LEU A 242 -18.99 -8.59 -7.74
C LEU A 242 -20.18 -8.06 -6.93
N PHE A 243 -20.12 -6.81 -6.49
CA PHE A 243 -21.22 -6.17 -5.76
C PHE A 243 -22.47 -6.10 -6.62
N LEU A 244 -22.38 -5.61 -7.86
CA LEU A 244 -23.51 -5.52 -8.77
C LEU A 244 -24.13 -6.89 -9.04
N PHE A 245 -23.29 -7.90 -9.30
CA PHE A 245 -23.73 -9.27 -9.54
C PHE A 245 -24.51 -9.83 -8.35
N PHE A 246 -23.92 -9.82 -7.15
CA PHE A 246 -24.59 -10.35 -5.95
C PHE A 246 -25.79 -9.49 -5.54
N TYR A 247 -25.74 -8.18 -5.73
CA TYR A 247 -26.85 -7.28 -5.44
C TYR A 247 -28.07 -7.61 -6.30
N LEU A 248 -27.87 -7.75 -7.62
CA LEU A 248 -28.94 -8.12 -8.55
C LEU A 248 -29.47 -9.53 -8.24
N TYR A 249 -28.57 -10.48 -7.98
CA TYR A 249 -28.94 -11.85 -7.58
C TYR A 249 -29.82 -11.85 -6.32
N ASN A 250 -29.41 -11.11 -5.30
CA ASN A 250 -30.15 -10.99 -4.05
C ASN A 250 -31.47 -10.21 -4.22
N PHE A 251 -31.52 -9.21 -5.11
CA PHE A 251 -32.71 -8.44 -5.43
C PHE A 251 -33.78 -9.34 -6.04
N VAL A 252 -33.39 -10.16 -7.04
CA VAL A 252 -34.29 -11.12 -7.69
C VAL A 252 -34.89 -12.07 -6.65
N ARG A 253 -34.08 -12.61 -5.74
CA ARG A 253 -34.54 -13.55 -4.71
C ARG A 253 -35.35 -12.94 -3.58
N SER A 254 -34.95 -11.76 -3.10
CA SER A 254 -35.45 -11.20 -1.84
C SER A 254 -36.56 -10.18 -2.02
N VAL A 255 -36.64 -9.55 -3.20
CA VAL A 255 -37.61 -8.50 -3.52
C VAL A 255 -38.50 -8.93 -4.69
N LEU A 256 -37.92 -9.30 -5.83
CA LEU A 256 -38.69 -9.59 -7.05
C LEU A 256 -39.53 -10.87 -6.91
N HIS A 257 -38.96 -11.97 -6.42
CA HIS A 257 -39.71 -13.22 -6.25
C HIS A 257 -40.94 -13.06 -5.33
N PRO A 258 -40.83 -12.51 -4.10
CA PRO A 258 -42.02 -12.28 -3.27
C PRO A 258 -43.03 -11.31 -3.88
N TYR A 259 -42.57 -10.36 -4.70
CA TYR A 259 -43.47 -9.43 -5.39
C TYR A 259 -44.28 -10.13 -6.49
N LEU A 260 -43.64 -10.94 -7.33
CA LEU A 260 -44.28 -11.61 -8.46
C LEU A 260 -45.10 -12.84 -8.06
N ILE A 261 -44.62 -13.65 -7.10
CA ILE A 261 -45.22 -14.94 -6.76
C ILE A 261 -46.13 -14.82 -5.52
N GLU A 262 -45.70 -14.11 -4.49
CA GLU A 262 -46.45 -14.00 -3.22
C GLU A 262 -47.34 -12.75 -3.15
N ASN A 263 -47.30 -11.85 -4.15
CA ASN A 263 -47.93 -10.53 -4.14
C ASN A 263 -47.62 -9.68 -2.89
N LYS A 264 -46.41 -9.84 -2.32
CA LYS A 264 -45.97 -9.12 -1.11
C LYS A 264 -44.96 -8.03 -1.45
N ASN A 265 -45.26 -6.79 -1.07
CA ASN A 265 -44.34 -5.66 -1.20
C ASN A 265 -43.21 -5.75 -0.15
N LYS A 266 -41.99 -6.07 -0.58
CA LYS A 266 -40.78 -6.14 0.26
C LYS A 266 -39.68 -5.15 -0.19
N PHE A 267 -40.03 -4.06 -0.86
CA PHE A 267 -39.06 -3.09 -1.39
C PHE A 267 -38.25 -2.35 -0.30
N TYR A 268 -38.77 -2.26 0.92
CA TYR A 268 -38.04 -1.68 2.07
C TYR A 268 -36.73 -2.42 2.40
N LYS A 269 -36.52 -3.64 1.87
CA LYS A 269 -35.29 -4.42 2.05
C LYS A 269 -34.09 -3.85 1.27
N ILE A 270 -34.33 -3.05 0.23
CA ILE A 270 -33.31 -2.56 -0.70
C ILE A 270 -32.17 -1.78 -0.02
N PRO A 271 -32.42 -0.84 0.92
CA PRO A 271 -31.35 0.01 1.44
C PRO A 271 -30.41 -0.68 2.45
N ILE A 272 -30.93 -1.64 3.24
CA ILE A 272 -30.17 -2.24 4.35
C ILE A 272 -30.04 -3.76 4.21
N ASP A 273 -31.16 -4.50 4.15
CA ASP A 273 -31.11 -5.97 4.11
C ASP A 273 -30.35 -6.45 2.87
N LEU A 274 -30.65 -5.88 1.71
CA LEU A 274 -30.05 -6.29 0.44
C LEU A 274 -28.56 -5.98 0.39
N VAL A 275 -28.16 -4.80 0.89
CA VAL A 275 -26.75 -4.41 1.01
C VAL A 275 -26.02 -5.33 1.99
N ASN A 276 -26.62 -5.62 3.16
CA ASN A 276 -26.01 -6.45 4.19
C ASN A 276 -25.88 -7.94 3.81
N VAL A 277 -26.72 -8.44 2.90
CA VAL A 277 -26.53 -9.78 2.32
C VAL A 277 -25.45 -9.76 1.23
N THR A 278 -25.28 -8.64 0.51
CA THR A 278 -24.35 -8.52 -0.61
C THR A 278 -22.90 -8.29 -0.16
N LEU A 279 -22.67 -7.39 0.79
CA LEU A 279 -21.34 -7.03 1.29
C LEU A 279 -20.49 -8.23 1.77
N PRO A 280 -21.00 -9.17 2.61
CA PRO A 280 -20.21 -10.32 3.02
C PRO A 280 -19.88 -11.25 1.84
N CYS A 281 -20.77 -11.37 0.85
CA CYS A 281 -20.50 -12.15 -0.36
C CYS A 281 -19.28 -11.59 -1.11
N VAL A 282 -19.26 -10.27 -1.32
CA VAL A 282 -18.15 -9.58 -1.99
C VAL A 282 -16.87 -9.69 -1.18
N SER A 283 -16.93 -9.39 0.13
CA SER A 283 -15.80 -9.50 1.04
C SER A 283 -15.16 -10.89 0.99
N TYR A 284 -15.99 -11.94 1.06
CA TYR A 284 -15.54 -13.32 1.16
C TYR A 284 -14.96 -13.86 -0.15
N VAL A 285 -15.54 -13.50 -1.30
CA VAL A 285 -14.97 -13.82 -2.61
C VAL A 285 -13.66 -13.06 -2.83
N LEU A 286 -13.59 -11.77 -2.48
CA LEU A 286 -12.34 -11.01 -2.59
C LEU A 286 -11.24 -11.58 -1.69
N LEU A 287 -11.55 -11.97 -0.45
CA LEU A 287 -10.59 -12.63 0.45
C LEU A 287 -10.05 -13.91 -0.18
N SER A 288 -10.93 -14.70 -0.79
CA SER A 288 -10.56 -15.91 -1.53
C SER A 288 -9.60 -15.60 -2.70
N MET A 289 -9.86 -14.54 -3.44
CA MET A 289 -9.01 -14.08 -4.56
C MET A 289 -7.62 -13.58 -4.12
N VAL A 290 -7.40 -13.29 -2.83
CA VAL A 290 -6.05 -13.01 -2.29
C VAL A 290 -5.19 -14.27 -2.25
N TYR A 291 -5.77 -15.41 -1.86
CA TYR A 291 -5.02 -16.66 -1.63
C TYR A 291 -4.98 -17.59 -2.84
N LEU A 292 -5.96 -17.49 -3.75
CA LEU A 292 -6.04 -18.31 -4.96
C LEU A 292 -4.77 -18.25 -5.85
N PRO A 293 -4.16 -17.08 -6.12
CA PRO A 293 -2.93 -17.01 -6.92
C PRO A 293 -1.77 -17.82 -6.34
N GLY A 294 -1.65 -17.86 -5.01
CA GLY A 294 -0.59 -18.61 -4.33
C GLY A 294 -0.76 -20.12 -4.48
N ILE A 295 -2.00 -20.60 -4.55
CA ILE A 295 -2.33 -22.01 -4.82
C ILE A 295 -2.04 -22.35 -6.28
N LEU A 296 -2.50 -21.50 -7.21
CA LEU A 296 -2.23 -21.67 -8.64
C LEU A 296 -0.72 -21.69 -8.91
N ALA A 297 0.04 -20.77 -8.32
CA ALA A 297 1.50 -20.74 -8.43
C ALA A 297 2.16 -22.03 -7.90
N ALA A 298 1.65 -22.60 -6.81
CA ALA A 298 2.14 -23.88 -6.29
C ALA A 298 1.85 -25.04 -7.25
N PHE A 299 0.66 -25.09 -7.85
CA PHE A 299 0.34 -26.08 -8.89
C PHE A 299 1.20 -25.91 -10.14
N TYR A 300 1.43 -24.68 -10.61
CA TYR A 300 2.35 -24.40 -11.72
C TYR A 300 3.77 -24.88 -11.42
N GLN A 301 4.29 -24.62 -10.21
CA GLN A 301 5.60 -25.10 -9.77
C GLN A 301 5.68 -26.63 -9.76
N LEU A 302 4.64 -27.31 -9.25
CA LEU A 302 4.58 -28.78 -9.22
C LEU A 302 4.48 -29.39 -10.62
N HIS A 303 3.70 -28.77 -11.51
CA HIS A 303 3.49 -29.21 -12.88
C HIS A 303 4.77 -29.06 -13.71
N ARG A 304 5.40 -27.88 -13.67
CA ARG A 304 6.66 -27.60 -14.38
C ARG A 304 7.86 -28.31 -13.76
N GLY A 305 7.82 -28.60 -12.46
CA GLY A 305 8.91 -29.24 -11.73
C GLY A 305 10.14 -28.36 -11.55
N THR A 306 10.03 -27.04 -11.74
CA THR A 306 11.09 -26.05 -11.52
C THR A 306 10.48 -24.73 -11.02
N LYS A 307 11.28 -23.93 -10.32
CA LYS A 307 10.91 -22.57 -9.87
C LYS A 307 11.43 -21.46 -10.80
N TYR A 308 12.33 -21.78 -11.73
CA TYR A 308 13.07 -20.78 -12.51
C TYR A 308 12.30 -20.29 -13.74
N GLN A 309 11.22 -20.96 -14.12
CA GLN A 309 10.34 -20.50 -15.19
C GLN A 309 9.40 -19.41 -14.68
N ARG A 310 9.38 -18.27 -15.39
CA ARG A 310 8.48 -17.14 -15.09
C ARG A 310 7.01 -17.57 -15.16
N PHE A 311 6.19 -17.06 -14.24
CA PHE A 311 4.75 -17.27 -14.28
C PHE A 311 4.12 -16.57 -15.49
N PRO A 312 2.95 -17.03 -15.98
CA PRO A 312 2.19 -16.27 -16.97
C PRO A 312 1.92 -14.83 -16.50
N ASP A 313 1.98 -13.86 -17.40
CA ASP A 313 1.91 -12.43 -17.04
C ASP A 313 0.63 -12.08 -16.26
N TRP A 314 -0.51 -12.71 -16.58
CA TRP A 314 -1.78 -12.48 -15.87
C TRP A 314 -1.71 -12.89 -14.39
N LEU A 315 -0.98 -13.96 -14.07
CA LEU A 315 -0.83 -14.45 -12.69
C LEU A 315 0.14 -13.56 -11.92
N ASP A 316 1.20 -13.10 -12.58
CA ASP A 316 2.19 -12.18 -12.01
C ASP A 316 1.54 -10.83 -11.66
N GLN A 317 0.76 -10.26 -12.58
CA GLN A 317 -0.02 -9.05 -12.34
C GLN A 317 -1.01 -9.23 -11.17
N TRP A 318 -1.73 -10.34 -11.11
CA TRP A 318 -2.63 -10.62 -10.00
C TRP A 318 -1.90 -10.73 -8.65
N MET A 319 -0.71 -11.35 -8.62
CA MET A 319 0.10 -11.46 -7.41
C MET A 319 0.49 -10.11 -6.81
N ILE A 320 0.69 -9.08 -7.65
CA ILE A 320 1.01 -7.70 -7.24
C ILE A 320 -0.20 -7.00 -6.61
N HIS A 321 -1.43 -7.32 -7.05
CA HIS A 321 -2.67 -6.69 -6.55
C HIS A 321 -3.25 -7.33 -5.27
N ARG A 322 -2.64 -8.40 -4.74
CA ARG A 322 -3.15 -9.13 -3.56
C ARG A 322 -3.39 -8.23 -2.35
N LYS A 323 -2.48 -7.28 -2.09
CA LYS A 323 -2.60 -6.33 -0.98
C LYS A 323 -3.88 -5.50 -1.10
N GLN A 324 -4.13 -4.94 -2.28
CA GLN A 324 -5.27 -4.06 -2.52
C GLN A 324 -6.58 -4.85 -2.51
N ILE A 325 -6.62 -6.05 -3.09
CA ILE A 325 -7.79 -6.95 -3.02
C ILE A 325 -8.13 -7.27 -1.55
N GLY A 326 -7.12 -7.60 -0.73
CA GLY A 326 -7.31 -7.87 0.69
C GLY A 326 -7.84 -6.67 1.48
N LEU A 327 -7.35 -5.46 1.20
CA LEU A 327 -7.85 -4.24 1.85
C LEU A 327 -9.30 -3.91 1.46
N VAL A 328 -9.69 -4.12 0.20
CA VAL A 328 -11.09 -3.95 -0.23
C VAL A 328 -12.00 -5.01 0.40
N SER A 329 -11.53 -6.26 0.47
CA SER A 329 -12.24 -7.33 1.19
C SER A 329 -12.49 -6.97 2.66
N PHE A 330 -11.47 -6.47 3.36
CA PHE A 330 -11.59 -6.01 4.75
C PHE A 330 -12.57 -4.84 4.89
N PHE A 331 -12.52 -3.85 3.99
CA PHE A 331 -13.48 -2.75 3.99
C PHE A 331 -14.93 -3.24 3.86
N CYS A 332 -15.20 -4.17 2.93
CA CYS A 332 -16.53 -4.78 2.80
C CYS A 332 -16.93 -5.57 4.06
N ALA A 333 -15.99 -6.24 4.73
CA ALA A 333 -16.23 -6.96 5.99
C ALA A 333 -16.62 -6.00 7.12
N CYS A 334 -15.91 -4.87 7.25
CA CYS A 334 -16.23 -3.83 8.24
C CYS A 334 -17.62 -3.25 8.01
N LEU A 335 -17.96 -2.91 6.76
CA LEU A 335 -19.31 -2.43 6.44
C LEU A 335 -20.35 -3.49 6.80
N HIS A 336 -20.15 -4.75 6.42
CA HIS A 336 -21.05 -5.85 6.80
C HIS A 336 -21.24 -5.96 8.32
N ALA A 337 -20.17 -5.83 9.10
CA ALA A 337 -20.25 -5.83 10.56
C ALA A 337 -21.12 -4.67 11.08
N ILE A 338 -20.89 -3.46 10.58
CA ILE A 338 -21.68 -2.26 10.96
C ILE A 338 -23.16 -2.46 10.60
N TYR A 339 -23.45 -2.86 9.36
CA TYR A 339 -24.82 -3.12 8.91
C TYR A 339 -25.52 -4.19 9.75
N SER A 340 -24.79 -5.23 10.16
CA SER A 340 -25.31 -6.33 10.99
C SER A 340 -25.60 -5.87 12.42
N LEU A 341 -24.72 -5.06 13.02
CA LEU A 341 -24.94 -4.47 14.34
C LEU A 341 -26.12 -3.51 14.37
N CYS A 342 -26.42 -2.85 13.26
CA CYS A 342 -27.56 -1.94 13.15
C CYS A 342 -28.91 -2.64 12.87
N LEU A 343 -28.95 -3.95 12.61
CA LEU A 343 -30.19 -4.68 12.32
C LEU A 343 -31.30 -4.50 13.38
N PRO A 344 -31.05 -4.61 14.70
CA PRO A 344 -32.09 -4.43 15.72
C PRO A 344 -32.61 -3.00 15.83
N MET A 345 -31.83 -1.98 15.41
CA MET A 345 -32.25 -0.57 15.48
C MET A 345 -33.32 -0.20 14.44
N ARG A 346 -33.55 -1.05 13.44
CA ARG A 346 -34.44 -0.74 12.33
C ARG A 346 -35.91 -0.88 12.73
N ARG A 347 -36.75 0.04 12.25
CA ARG A 347 -38.21 -0.04 12.44
C ARG A 347 -38.80 -1.36 11.92
N SER A 348 -38.31 -1.87 10.79
CA SER A 348 -38.76 -3.14 10.23
C SER A 348 -38.50 -4.33 11.17
N ALA A 349 -37.33 -4.39 11.81
CA ALA A 349 -36.99 -5.43 12.77
C ALA A 349 -37.88 -5.33 14.02
N ARG A 350 -38.10 -4.11 14.51
CA ARG A 350 -39.00 -3.85 15.65
C ARG A 350 -40.44 -4.31 15.37
N TYR A 351 -40.99 -3.99 14.19
CA TYR A 351 -42.35 -4.41 13.84
C TYR A 351 -42.48 -5.93 13.68
N LEU A 352 -41.48 -6.60 13.11
CA LEU A 352 -41.48 -8.06 13.01
C LEU A 352 -41.46 -8.71 14.40
N LEU A 353 -40.60 -8.24 15.30
CA LEU A 353 -40.53 -8.75 16.68
C LEU A 353 -41.86 -8.56 17.43
N ILE A 354 -42.50 -7.40 17.28
CA ILE A 354 -43.82 -7.15 17.89
C ILE A 354 -44.88 -8.08 17.31
N ASN A 355 -44.91 -8.26 15.98
CA ASN A 355 -45.87 -9.15 15.33
C ASN A 355 -45.70 -10.61 15.77
N ASP A 356 -44.47 -11.08 15.88
CA ASP A 356 -44.15 -12.45 16.32
C ASP A 356 -44.57 -12.65 17.79
N ALA A 357 -44.30 -11.68 18.67
CA ALA A 357 -44.73 -11.72 20.07
C ALA A 357 -46.27 -11.73 20.22
N VAL A 358 -46.98 -10.87 19.47
CA VAL A 358 -48.45 -10.84 19.49
C VAL A 358 -49.03 -12.15 18.96
N LYS A 359 -48.42 -12.73 17.91
CA LYS A 359 -48.85 -14.02 17.37
C LYS A 359 -48.66 -15.14 18.39
N GLN A 360 -47.51 -15.20 19.04
CA GLN A 360 -47.23 -16.19 20.08
C GLN A 360 -48.26 -16.16 21.23
N VAL A 361 -48.60 -14.96 21.71
CA VAL A 361 -49.61 -14.80 22.78
C VAL A 361 -50.99 -15.28 22.31
N LYS A 362 -51.37 -14.99 21.07
CA LYS A 362 -52.63 -15.48 20.48
C LYS A 362 -52.66 -17.00 20.34
N ASP A 363 -51.53 -17.61 20.03
CA ASP A 363 -51.39 -19.07 19.87
C ASP A 363 -51.27 -19.80 21.22
N GLY A 364 -51.29 -19.08 22.36
CA GLY A 364 -51.23 -19.64 23.71
C GLY A 364 -49.86 -20.19 24.13
N GLY A 365 -48.79 -19.85 23.41
CA GLY A 365 -47.45 -20.36 23.65
C GLY A 365 -46.74 -19.66 24.82
N ALA A 366 -46.35 -20.42 25.85
CA ALA A 366 -45.70 -19.88 27.05
C ALA A 366 -44.18 -19.65 26.90
N ASP A 367 -43.50 -20.43 26.05
CA ASP A 367 -42.05 -20.33 25.85
C ASP A 367 -41.72 -20.25 24.34
N ALA A 368 -40.87 -19.30 23.97
CA ALA A 368 -40.37 -19.08 22.60
C ALA A 368 -38.98 -19.69 22.38
N TRP A 369 -38.37 -20.25 23.43
CA TRP A 369 -37.00 -20.73 23.39
C TRP A 369 -36.83 -21.92 22.45
N VAL A 370 -35.87 -21.81 21.52
CA VAL A 370 -35.48 -22.90 20.62
C VAL A 370 -33.97 -23.07 20.68
N GLU A 371 -33.53 -24.05 21.49
CA GLU A 371 -32.14 -24.35 21.81
C GLU A 371 -31.23 -24.39 20.56
N GLU A 372 -31.63 -25.12 19.52
CA GLU A 372 -30.85 -25.25 18.28
C GLU A 372 -30.62 -23.90 17.58
N GLN A 373 -31.61 -23.00 17.59
CA GLN A 373 -31.48 -21.69 16.94
C GLN A 373 -30.56 -20.75 17.74
N VAL A 374 -30.60 -20.86 19.07
CA VAL A 374 -29.71 -20.12 19.98
C VAL A 374 -28.27 -20.54 19.74
N TRP A 375 -27.95 -21.84 19.83
CA TRP A 375 -26.60 -22.34 19.55
C TRP A 375 -26.08 -21.92 18.19
N ARG A 376 -26.92 -22.03 17.15
CA ARG A 376 -26.53 -21.59 15.81
C ARG A 376 -26.12 -20.12 15.81
N MET A 377 -26.96 -19.25 16.38
CA MET A 377 -26.72 -17.80 16.45
C MET A 377 -25.40 -17.47 17.17
N GLU A 378 -25.23 -17.99 18.38
CA GLU A 378 -24.06 -17.73 19.22
C GLU A 378 -22.76 -18.15 18.52
N ILE A 379 -22.75 -19.34 17.89
CA ILE A 379 -21.58 -19.86 17.20
C ILE A 379 -21.20 -19.01 15.99
N TYR A 380 -22.15 -18.74 15.08
CA TYR A 380 -21.78 -18.02 13.85
C TYR A 380 -21.41 -16.57 14.15
N VAL A 381 -22.08 -15.91 15.10
CA VAL A 381 -21.74 -14.54 15.51
C VAL A 381 -20.33 -14.50 16.09
N SER A 382 -19.99 -15.43 16.98
CA SER A 382 -18.65 -15.55 17.56
C SER A 382 -17.57 -15.74 16.48
N PHE A 383 -17.77 -16.67 15.54
CA PHE A 383 -16.83 -16.83 14.42
C PHE A 383 -16.71 -15.57 13.55
N GLY A 384 -17.81 -14.85 13.33
CA GLY A 384 -17.79 -13.58 12.59
C GLY A 384 -16.91 -12.52 13.28
N ILE A 385 -17.02 -12.39 14.60
CA ILE A 385 -16.21 -11.48 15.41
C ILE A 385 -14.73 -11.88 15.36
N MET A 386 -14.43 -13.17 15.55
CA MET A 386 -13.06 -13.67 15.45
C MET A 386 -12.45 -13.45 14.06
N ALA A 387 -13.20 -13.72 13.00
CA ALA A 387 -12.76 -13.48 11.63
C ALA A 387 -12.42 -12.01 11.39
N LEU A 388 -13.30 -11.09 11.80
CA LEU A 388 -13.06 -9.66 11.69
C LEU A 388 -11.84 -9.21 12.50
N GLY A 389 -11.62 -9.77 13.68
CA GLY A 389 -10.42 -9.54 14.49
C GLY A 389 -9.14 -9.92 13.76
N VAL A 390 -9.08 -11.12 13.18
CA VAL A 390 -7.91 -11.55 12.40
C VAL A 390 -7.73 -10.70 11.14
N LEU A 391 -8.80 -10.40 10.39
CA LEU A 391 -8.73 -9.52 9.22
C LEU A 391 -8.21 -8.11 9.58
N SER A 392 -8.58 -7.59 10.75
CA SER A 392 -8.08 -6.30 11.25
C SER A 392 -6.57 -6.33 11.46
N LEU A 393 -6.01 -7.42 11.98
CA LEU A 393 -4.56 -7.60 12.11
C LEU A 393 -3.86 -7.61 10.74
N LEU A 394 -4.45 -8.26 9.73
CA LEU A 394 -3.91 -8.25 8.36
C LEU A 394 -3.94 -6.84 7.74
N ALA A 395 -5.00 -6.08 8.01
CA ALA A 395 -5.14 -4.71 7.53
C ALA A 395 -4.15 -3.76 8.20
N ILE A 396 -3.99 -3.83 9.52
CA ILE A 396 -3.04 -3.01 10.28
C ILE A 396 -1.60 -3.27 9.80
N THR A 397 -1.23 -4.54 9.60
CA THR A 397 0.12 -4.91 9.13
C THR A 397 0.37 -4.58 7.66
N SER A 398 -0.65 -4.13 6.93
CA SER A 398 -0.52 -3.58 5.58
C SER A 398 -0.11 -2.10 5.55
N LEU A 399 -0.15 -1.41 6.70
CA LEU A 399 0.35 -0.03 6.84
C LEU A 399 1.87 0.00 6.66
N PRO A 400 2.44 0.88 5.81
CA PRO A 400 3.88 0.93 5.56
C PRO A 400 4.73 1.11 6.82
N SER A 401 4.26 1.88 7.81
CA SER A 401 4.96 2.09 9.08
C SER A 401 5.18 0.81 9.87
N ILE A 402 4.23 -0.13 9.81
CA ILE A 402 4.30 -1.42 10.50
C ILE A 402 4.95 -2.47 9.61
N SER A 403 4.58 -2.52 8.33
CA SER A 403 5.16 -3.48 7.39
C SER A 403 6.67 -3.31 7.24
N ASN A 404 7.20 -2.08 7.37
CA ASN A 404 8.63 -1.81 7.28
C ASN A 404 9.38 -2.12 8.60
N SER A 405 8.68 -2.30 9.72
CA SER A 405 9.29 -2.69 11.00
C SER A 405 9.33 -4.20 11.22
N LEU A 406 8.58 -4.98 10.44
CA LEU A 406 8.51 -6.44 10.55
C LEU A 406 9.56 -7.10 9.67
N ASN A 407 10.16 -8.18 10.15
CA ASN A 407 11.00 -9.01 9.29
C ASN A 407 10.15 -9.86 8.35
N TRP A 408 10.77 -10.43 7.32
CA TRP A 408 10.07 -11.21 6.30
C TRP A 408 9.36 -12.47 6.85
N ARG A 409 9.87 -13.06 7.94
CA ARG A 409 9.24 -14.24 8.57
C ARG A 409 7.97 -13.86 9.30
N GLU A 410 8.00 -12.78 10.08
CA GLU A 410 6.83 -12.23 10.79
C GLU A 410 5.77 -11.78 9.80
N PHE A 411 6.16 -11.02 8.78
CA PHE A 411 5.25 -10.54 7.74
C PHE A 411 4.55 -11.71 7.04
N ASN A 412 5.29 -12.75 6.68
CA ASN A 412 4.71 -13.95 6.06
C ASN A 412 3.84 -14.77 7.01
N PHE A 413 4.21 -14.87 8.29
CA PHE A 413 3.38 -15.55 9.28
C PHE A 413 2.00 -14.88 9.35
N ILE A 414 1.97 -13.55 9.45
CA ILE A 414 0.73 -12.78 9.50
C ILE A 414 -0.02 -12.89 8.16
N GLN A 415 0.58 -12.44 7.06
CA GLN A 415 -0.12 -12.29 5.78
C GLN A 415 -0.48 -13.63 5.12
N SER A 416 0.28 -14.71 5.40
CA SER A 416 0.00 -16.04 4.85
C SER A 416 -0.71 -16.97 5.82
N GLN A 417 -0.22 -17.16 7.06
CA GLN A 417 -0.79 -18.18 7.96
C GLN A 417 -2.06 -17.65 8.63
N LEU A 418 -1.98 -16.50 9.32
CA LEU A 418 -3.17 -15.86 9.89
C LEU A 418 -4.19 -15.48 8.82
N GLY A 419 -3.71 -15.13 7.63
CA GLY A 419 -4.53 -14.95 6.44
C GLY A 419 -5.43 -16.13 6.09
N LEU A 420 -4.85 -17.34 6.04
CA LEU A 420 -5.61 -18.57 5.80
C LEU A 420 -6.53 -18.93 6.97
N VAL A 421 -6.11 -18.65 8.21
CA VAL A 421 -6.96 -18.80 9.40
C VAL A 421 -8.18 -17.90 9.30
N ALA A 422 -8.02 -16.64 8.86
CA ALA A 422 -9.14 -15.73 8.63
C ALA A 422 -10.12 -16.28 7.59
N LEU A 423 -9.62 -16.83 6.48
CA LEU A 423 -10.45 -17.47 5.46
C LEU A 423 -11.21 -18.67 6.02
N LEU A 424 -10.56 -19.51 6.83
CA LEU A 424 -11.17 -20.69 7.46
C LEU A 424 -12.26 -20.28 8.48
N ILE A 425 -11.98 -19.34 9.37
CA ILE A 425 -12.95 -18.87 10.36
C ILE A 425 -14.13 -18.17 9.66
N SER A 426 -13.89 -17.39 8.61
CA SER A 426 -14.97 -16.78 7.78
C SER A 426 -15.83 -17.84 7.09
N THR A 427 -15.23 -18.96 6.70
CA THR A 427 -15.94 -20.11 6.14
C THR A 427 -16.80 -20.78 7.20
N LEU A 428 -16.28 -20.99 8.40
CA LEU A 428 -17.04 -21.52 9.52
C LEU A 428 -18.21 -20.61 9.89
N HIS A 429 -18.00 -19.30 9.98
CA HIS A 429 -19.06 -18.30 10.17
C HIS A 429 -20.20 -18.47 9.15
N THR A 430 -19.88 -18.62 7.87
CA THR A 430 -20.87 -18.76 6.80
C THR A 430 -21.57 -20.13 6.81
N LEU A 431 -20.83 -21.20 7.09
CA LEU A 431 -21.37 -22.55 7.19
C LEU A 431 -22.33 -22.69 8.38
N THR A 432 -21.96 -22.17 9.55
CA THR A 432 -22.82 -22.22 10.74
C THR A 432 -24.00 -21.27 10.63
N PHE A 433 -23.88 -20.15 9.90
CA PHE A 433 -25.03 -19.32 9.50
C PHE A 433 -26.02 -20.09 8.61
N GLY A 434 -25.51 -20.86 7.65
CA GLY A 434 -26.29 -21.69 6.75
C GLY A 434 -26.98 -22.85 7.46
N TRP A 435 -26.27 -23.55 8.36
CA TRP A 435 -26.76 -24.70 9.13
C TRP A 435 -27.51 -25.70 8.22
N LYS A 436 -28.79 -25.98 8.50
CA LYS A 436 -29.67 -26.86 7.70
C LYS A 436 -30.30 -26.17 6.47
N ARG A 437 -30.20 -24.83 6.32
CA ARG A 437 -30.91 -24.06 5.28
C ARG A 437 -30.47 -24.38 3.85
N ALA A 438 -29.27 -24.94 3.67
CA ALA A 438 -28.79 -25.34 2.34
C ALA A 438 -29.57 -26.55 1.76
N PHE A 439 -30.14 -27.37 2.64
CA PHE A 439 -30.84 -28.62 2.28
C PHE A 439 -32.36 -28.48 2.24
N ASP A 440 -32.88 -27.30 2.59
CA ASP A 440 -34.32 -27.03 2.55
C ASP A 440 -34.70 -26.38 1.20
N GLY A 441 -35.56 -27.07 0.45
CA GLY A 441 -36.06 -26.65 -0.87
C GLY A 441 -36.77 -25.29 -0.84
N ASN A 442 -37.34 -24.89 0.30
CA ASN A 442 -38.04 -23.61 0.44
C ASN A 442 -37.13 -22.38 0.24
N PHE A 443 -35.81 -22.56 0.44
CA PHE A 443 -34.85 -21.48 0.21
C PHE A 443 -34.44 -21.34 -1.27
N TYR A 444 -34.87 -22.23 -2.17
CA TYR A 444 -34.54 -22.22 -3.60
C TYR A 444 -35.57 -21.45 -4.43
N LYS A 445 -35.54 -20.13 -4.34
CA LYS A 445 -36.44 -19.23 -5.08
C LYS A 445 -36.06 -19.16 -6.56
N PHE A 446 -37.00 -19.41 -7.46
CA PHE A 446 -36.74 -19.53 -8.92
C PHE A 446 -35.60 -20.51 -9.25
N TYR A 447 -35.49 -21.62 -8.52
CA TYR A 447 -34.38 -22.59 -8.65
C TYR A 447 -32.98 -22.02 -8.34
N LEU A 448 -32.89 -20.74 -7.97
CA LEU A 448 -31.63 -20.14 -7.56
C LEU A 448 -31.29 -20.67 -6.16
N PRO A 449 -30.02 -21.02 -5.87
CA PRO A 449 -29.60 -21.43 -4.54
C PRO A 449 -29.40 -20.23 -3.59
N PRO A 450 -29.50 -20.42 -2.26
CA PRO A 450 -29.18 -19.38 -1.29
C PRO A 450 -27.81 -18.76 -1.54
N THR A 451 -27.70 -17.44 -1.45
CA THR A 451 -26.49 -16.73 -1.86
C THR A 451 -25.25 -17.20 -1.10
N PHE A 452 -25.40 -17.58 0.16
CA PHE A 452 -24.30 -18.12 0.97
C PHE A 452 -23.72 -19.43 0.40
N THR A 453 -24.53 -20.31 -0.22
CA THR A 453 -24.04 -21.55 -0.82
C THR A 453 -23.24 -21.27 -2.09
N LEU A 454 -23.68 -20.31 -2.90
CA LEU A 454 -22.94 -19.85 -4.07
C LEU A 454 -21.58 -19.26 -3.67
N THR A 455 -21.54 -18.46 -2.60
CA THR A 455 -20.29 -17.84 -2.14
C THR A 455 -19.32 -18.80 -1.49
N LEU A 456 -19.79 -19.93 -0.95
CA LEU A 456 -18.94 -20.94 -0.30
C LEU A 456 -18.10 -21.74 -1.32
N VAL A 457 -18.49 -21.78 -2.59
CA VAL A 457 -17.82 -22.60 -3.63
C VAL A 457 -16.34 -22.25 -3.77
N VAL A 458 -16.01 -20.97 -3.96
CA VAL A 458 -14.63 -20.52 -4.19
C VAL A 458 -13.73 -20.73 -2.95
N PRO A 459 -14.07 -20.22 -1.75
CA PRO A 459 -13.32 -20.49 -0.53
C PRO A 459 -13.20 -21.99 -0.21
N GLY A 460 -14.28 -22.76 -0.39
CA GLY A 460 -14.26 -24.21 -0.17
C GLY A 460 -13.26 -24.92 -1.07
N ALA A 461 -13.24 -24.59 -2.36
CA ALA A 461 -12.25 -25.11 -3.31
C ALA A 461 -10.81 -24.73 -2.92
N ILE A 462 -10.59 -23.49 -2.46
CA ILE A 462 -9.28 -23.01 -2.01
C ILE A 462 -8.81 -23.76 -0.76
N ILE A 463 -9.69 -23.95 0.22
CA ILE A 463 -9.36 -24.68 1.46
C ILE A 463 -9.02 -26.14 1.11
N LEU A 464 -9.82 -26.79 0.27
CA LEU A 464 -9.54 -28.16 -0.20
C LEU A 464 -8.20 -28.24 -0.95
N ALA A 465 -7.96 -27.35 -1.91
CA ALA A 465 -6.70 -27.27 -2.63
C ALA A 465 -5.51 -26.97 -1.71
N ARG A 466 -5.73 -26.24 -0.61
CA ARG A 466 -4.67 -25.98 0.37
C ARG A 466 -4.37 -27.22 1.20
N VAL A 467 -5.39 -27.94 1.64
CA VAL A 467 -5.24 -29.21 2.35
C VAL A 467 -4.48 -30.22 1.49
N THR A 468 -4.79 -30.32 0.19
CA THR A 468 -4.05 -31.22 -0.71
C THR A 468 -2.57 -30.81 -0.84
N LEU A 469 -2.26 -29.51 -0.96
CA LEU A 469 -0.88 -29.03 -1.00
C LEU A 469 -0.11 -29.22 0.32
N LEU A 470 -0.80 -29.41 1.45
CA LEU A 470 -0.21 -29.69 2.76
C LEU A 470 0.03 -31.20 3.00
N LEU A 471 -0.54 -32.08 2.18
CA LEU A 471 -0.27 -33.52 2.28
C LEU A 471 1.24 -33.79 2.17
N PRO A 472 1.84 -34.63 3.04
CA PRO A 472 3.28 -34.79 3.14
C PRO A 472 3.99 -35.09 1.81
N CYS A 473 3.37 -35.89 0.94
CA CYS A 473 3.91 -36.26 -0.37
C CYS A 473 4.05 -35.03 -1.30
N ILE A 474 3.01 -34.20 -1.39
CA ILE A 474 2.98 -33.01 -2.25
C ILE A 474 3.83 -31.90 -1.64
N HIS A 475 3.70 -31.68 -0.32
CA HIS A 475 4.43 -30.63 0.39
C HIS A 475 5.94 -30.83 0.30
N ARG A 476 6.45 -32.05 0.55
CA ARG A 476 7.88 -32.36 0.44
C ARG A 476 8.41 -32.10 -0.97
N ARG A 477 7.64 -32.46 -2.01
CA ARG A 477 8.02 -32.21 -3.41
C ARG A 477 8.06 -30.71 -3.73
N LEU A 478 7.04 -29.96 -3.32
CA LEU A 478 6.99 -28.51 -3.50
C LEU A 478 8.16 -27.80 -2.79
N MET A 479 8.50 -28.24 -1.57
CA MET A 479 9.64 -27.70 -0.82
C MET A 479 10.98 -28.01 -1.50
N LYS A 480 11.16 -29.20 -2.09
CA LYS A 480 12.34 -29.51 -2.91
C LYS A 480 12.46 -28.55 -4.08
N ILE A 481 11.37 -28.32 -4.84
CA ILE A 481 11.35 -27.39 -5.98
C ILE A 481 11.72 -25.96 -5.53
N ARG A 482 11.14 -25.49 -4.43
CA ARG A 482 11.43 -24.15 -3.88
C ARG A 482 12.90 -24.00 -3.41
N ARG A 483 13.51 -25.10 -2.96
CA ARG A 483 14.95 -25.17 -2.63
C ARG A 483 15.85 -25.29 -3.87
N GLY A 484 15.30 -25.33 -5.08
CA GLY A 484 16.07 -25.34 -6.35
C GLY A 484 16.14 -26.71 -7.03
N TRP A 485 15.33 -27.69 -6.60
CA TRP A 485 15.24 -28.96 -7.32
C TRP A 485 14.50 -28.80 -8.65
N GLU A 486 15.09 -29.33 -9.73
CA GLU A 486 14.46 -29.42 -11.04
C GLU A 486 14.14 -30.87 -11.39
N ARG A 487 12.96 -31.09 -11.98
CA ARG A 487 12.65 -32.38 -12.61
C ARG A 487 13.52 -32.50 -13.86
N ARG A 488 14.55 -33.36 -13.81
CA ARG A 488 15.35 -33.72 -14.99
C ARG A 488 14.40 -34.08 -16.15
N SER A 489 14.50 -33.35 -17.26
CA SER A 489 13.87 -33.77 -18.51
C SER A 489 14.50 -35.09 -18.92
N SER A 490 13.69 -36.09 -19.30
CA SER A 490 14.17 -37.38 -19.80
C SER A 490 15.18 -37.23 -20.94
N PHE A 491 15.16 -36.09 -21.65
CA PHE A 491 16.09 -35.74 -22.72
C PHE A 491 17.54 -35.55 -22.24
N GLN A 492 17.72 -35.05 -21.01
CA GLN A 492 19.05 -34.82 -20.46
C GLN A 492 19.72 -36.12 -20.02
N ILE A 493 18.95 -37.08 -19.49
CA ILE A 493 19.43 -38.42 -19.15
C ILE A 493 19.83 -39.20 -20.40
N MET A 494 19.06 -39.06 -21.49
CA MET A 494 19.34 -39.73 -22.76
C MET A 494 20.60 -39.17 -23.44
N MET A 495 20.85 -37.85 -23.37
CA MET A 495 22.11 -37.27 -23.85
C MET A 495 23.31 -37.66 -22.99
N THR A 496 23.21 -37.71 -21.65
CA THR A 496 24.33 -38.18 -20.82
C THR A 496 24.67 -39.64 -21.13
N ASN A 497 23.65 -40.50 -21.27
CA ASN A 497 23.86 -41.90 -21.62
C ASN A 497 24.43 -42.06 -23.04
N CYS A 498 23.97 -41.30 -24.04
CA CYS A 498 24.58 -41.32 -25.38
C CYS A 498 26.02 -40.82 -25.38
N THR A 499 26.37 -39.81 -24.56
CA THR A 499 27.77 -39.36 -24.43
C THR A 499 28.65 -40.36 -23.68
N GLU A 500 28.11 -41.08 -22.70
CA GLU A 500 28.83 -42.16 -22.00
C GLU A 500 29.01 -43.38 -22.92
N GLU A 501 28.00 -43.78 -23.70
CA GLU A 501 28.12 -44.84 -24.72
C GLU A 501 29.09 -44.46 -25.85
N MET A 502 29.09 -43.20 -26.31
CA MET A 502 30.07 -42.73 -27.30
C MET A 502 31.50 -42.71 -26.73
N ALA A 503 31.68 -42.36 -25.45
CA ALA A 503 32.97 -42.38 -24.78
C ALA A 503 33.49 -43.81 -24.52
N GLU A 504 32.62 -44.78 -24.22
CA GLU A 504 32.99 -46.20 -24.11
C GLU A 504 33.27 -46.86 -25.47
N SER A 505 32.66 -46.38 -26.56
CA SER A 505 32.97 -46.90 -27.91
C SER A 505 34.29 -46.35 -28.46
N SER A 506 34.73 -45.16 -28.04
CA SER A 506 35.96 -44.52 -28.52
C SER A 506 37.20 -44.88 -27.70
N SER A 507 37.03 -45.54 -26.54
CA SER A 507 38.13 -46.13 -25.76
C SER A 507 38.45 -47.58 -26.13
N ASN A 508 37.67 -48.20 -27.03
CA ASN A 508 37.81 -49.59 -27.48
C ASN A 508 38.25 -49.73 -28.95
N VAL A 509 38.87 -48.70 -29.54
CA VAL A 509 39.46 -48.74 -30.90
C VAL A 509 40.95 -48.46 -30.86
#